data_AF-A0A6I3HSW1-F1
#
_entry.id   AF-A0A6I3HSW1-F1
#
_cell.length_a   1.000
_cell.length_b   1.000
_cell.length_c   1.000
_cell.angle_alpha   90.00
_cell.angle_beta   90.00
_cell.angle_gamma   90.00
#
_symmetry.space_group_name_H-M   'P 1'
#
loop_
_entity.id
_entity.type
_entity.pdbx_description
1 polymer ?
#
loop_
_entity_poly.entity_id
_entity_poly.type
_entity_poly.pdbx_seq_one_letter_code
_entity_poly.pdbx_strand_id
1 'polypeptide(L)'
;MAIDVATPVYEGPFDLLLHLILREEVDIHEISLSTIVDAYLAELSKMQELDLEVATEFLLIAATLIELKTRRLLPGREAVDLDDELALWEERDLLLARLLECKTFKDVAKILATFVDDADRVYGRLVGPDDRFADVAPDLLEGLTIEKLERGFISAITPRRR
;
A
#
# COMPACT_ATOMS: atom_id res chain seq x y z
N MET A 1 -14.32 -8.33 28.11
CA MET A 1 -13.43 -8.80 27.04
C MET A 1 -14.19 -8.55 25.74
N ALA A 2 -13.88 -7.43 25.08
CA ALA A 2 -14.52 -7.11 23.80
C ALA A 2 -13.85 -7.99 22.74
N ILE A 3 -14.66 -8.80 22.06
CA ILE A 3 -14.19 -9.61 20.93
C ILE A 3 -14.50 -8.76 19.71
N ASP A 4 -13.47 -8.23 19.05
CA ASP A 4 -13.63 -7.61 17.74
C ASP A 4 -13.98 -8.71 16.74
N VAL A 5 -15.22 -8.70 16.27
CA VAL A 5 -15.68 -9.56 15.19
C VAL A 5 -15.44 -8.80 13.89
N ALA A 6 -14.30 -9.06 13.25
CA ALA A 6 -14.01 -8.50 11.93
C ALA A 6 -14.82 -9.26 10.87
N THR A 7 -15.87 -8.64 10.34
CA THR A 7 -16.32 -8.90 8.97
C THR A 7 -15.21 -8.49 7.98
N PRO A 8 -15.14 -9.05 6.75
CA PRO A 8 -14.15 -8.62 5.76
C PRO A 8 -14.47 -7.20 5.29
N VAL A 9 -14.07 -6.21 6.08
CA VAL A 9 -14.00 -4.82 5.67
C VAL A 9 -12.67 -4.71 4.93
N TYR A 10 -12.74 -4.75 3.60
CA TYR A 10 -11.56 -4.52 2.77
C TYR A 10 -11.04 -3.11 3.04
N GLU A 11 -9.71 -2.95 3.17
CA GLU A 11 -9.09 -1.64 3.44
C GLU A 11 -9.05 -0.73 2.20
N GLY A 12 -9.71 -1.12 1.11
CA GLY A 12 -9.79 -0.37 -0.14
C GLY A 12 -10.04 -1.26 -1.36
N PRO A 13 -10.19 -0.67 -2.56
CA PRO A 13 -10.55 -1.41 -3.77
C PRO A 13 -9.44 -2.34 -4.28
N PHE A 14 -8.16 -1.98 -4.06
CA PHE A 14 -7.03 -2.83 -4.43
C PHE A 14 -6.94 -4.09 -3.58
N ASP A 15 -7.29 -3.99 -2.29
CA ASP A 15 -7.30 -5.14 -1.38
C ASP A 15 -8.42 -6.13 -1.76
N LEU A 16 -9.59 -5.61 -2.14
CA LEU A 16 -10.65 -6.42 -2.72
C LEU A 16 -10.19 -7.11 -4.02
N LEU A 17 -9.56 -6.38 -4.95
CA LEU A 17 -9.05 -6.97 -6.19
C LEU A 17 -8.01 -8.06 -5.92
N LEU A 18 -7.08 -7.82 -5.01
CA LEU A 18 -6.07 -8.79 -4.64
C LEU A 18 -6.71 -10.03 -3.99
N HIS A 19 -7.71 -9.84 -3.12
CA HIS A 19 -8.46 -10.94 -2.52
C HIS A 19 -9.18 -11.77 -3.60
N LEU A 20 -9.84 -11.13 -4.55
CA LEU A 20 -10.56 -11.81 -5.64
C LEU A 20 -9.61 -12.62 -6.54
N ILE A 21 -8.44 -12.05 -6.86
CA ILE A 21 -7.39 -12.72 -7.64
C ILE A 21 -6.83 -13.92 -6.88
N LEU A 22 -6.53 -13.77 -5.59
CA LEU A 22 -5.99 -14.85 -4.77
C LEU A 22 -7.02 -15.97 -4.50
N ARG A 23 -8.32 -15.63 -4.44
CA ARG A 23 -9.41 -16.60 -4.20
C ARG A 23 -9.67 -17.51 -5.39
N GLU A 24 -9.35 -17.08 -6.61
CA GLU A 24 -9.55 -17.91 -7.80
C GLU A 24 -8.57 -19.10 -7.89
N GLU A 25 -7.57 -19.23 -6.99
CA GLU A 25 -6.58 -20.34 -6.95
C GLU A 25 -5.89 -20.64 -8.30
N VAL A 26 -5.99 -19.72 -9.24
CA VAL A 26 -5.43 -19.80 -10.58
C VAL A 26 -4.19 -18.92 -10.60
N ASP A 27 -3.14 -19.36 -11.30
CA ASP A 27 -1.92 -18.58 -11.46
C ASP A 27 -2.30 -17.16 -11.93
N ILE A 28 -1.74 -16.12 -11.33
CA ILE A 28 -2.09 -14.72 -11.61
C ILE A 28 -2.00 -14.39 -13.11
N HIS A 29 -1.19 -15.16 -13.84
CA HIS A 29 -0.96 -15.09 -15.28
C HIS A 29 -2.07 -15.72 -16.14
N GLU A 30 -2.92 -16.58 -15.59
CA GLU A 30 -3.95 -17.34 -16.30
C GLU A 30 -5.37 -16.77 -16.12
N ILE A 31 -5.56 -15.77 -15.25
CA ILE A 31 -6.87 -15.21 -14.95
C ILE A 31 -7.36 -14.30 -16.09
N SER A 32 -8.60 -14.54 -16.56
CA SER A 32 -9.24 -13.61 -17.47
C SER A 32 -9.68 -12.35 -16.72
N LEU A 33 -9.13 -11.21 -17.11
CA LEU A 33 -9.55 -9.89 -16.62
C LEU A 33 -11.08 -9.73 -16.56
N SER A 34 -11.83 -10.23 -17.55
CA SER A 34 -13.29 -10.15 -17.56
C SER A 34 -13.94 -10.74 -16.30
N THR A 35 -13.39 -11.85 -15.81
CA THR A 35 -13.86 -12.56 -14.62
C THR A 35 -13.59 -11.77 -13.36
N ILE A 36 -12.41 -11.15 -13.25
CA ILE A 36 -12.05 -10.25 -12.14
C ILE A 36 -13.00 -9.06 -12.09
N VAL A 37 -13.28 -8.43 -13.24
CA VAL A 37 -14.23 -7.30 -13.31
C VAL A 37 -15.62 -7.72 -12.83
N ASP A 38 -16.10 -8.89 -13.26
CA ASP A 38 -17.41 -9.39 -12.85
C ASP A 38 -17.47 -9.72 -11.35
N ALA A 39 -16.43 -10.36 -10.82
CA ALA A 39 -16.31 -10.64 -9.39
C ALA A 39 -16.24 -9.35 -8.55
N TYR A 40 -15.52 -8.34 -9.03
CA TYR A 40 -15.41 -7.04 -8.38
C TYR A 40 -16.76 -6.32 -8.31
N LEU A 41 -17.47 -6.22 -9.44
CA LEU A 41 -18.80 -5.61 -9.50
C LEU A 41 -19.82 -6.38 -8.65
N ALA A 42 -19.71 -7.72 -8.61
CA ALA A 42 -20.56 -8.55 -7.77
C ALA A 42 -20.35 -8.27 -6.28
N GLU A 43 -19.11 -8.15 -5.80
CA GLU A 43 -18.84 -7.77 -4.41
C GLU A 43 -19.26 -6.33 -4.10
N LEU A 44 -19.01 -5.39 -5.01
CA LEU A 44 -19.47 -4.01 -4.88
C LEU A 44 -21.00 -3.94 -4.70
N SER A 45 -21.76 -4.76 -5.44
CA SER A 45 -23.22 -4.79 -5.37
C SER A 45 -23.77 -5.31 -4.03
N LYS A 46 -22.99 -6.12 -3.30
CA LYS A 46 -23.34 -6.62 -1.96
C LYS A 46 -23.06 -5.58 -0.88
N MET A 47 -22.16 -4.64 -1.15
CA MET A 47 -21.84 -3.51 -0.28
C MET A 47 -22.90 -2.40 -0.46
N GLN A 48 -24.14 -2.67 -0.03
CA GLN A 48 -25.26 -1.72 -0.18
C GLN A 48 -25.20 -0.51 0.77
N GLU A 49 -24.37 -0.58 1.82
CA GLU A 49 -24.12 0.53 2.77
C GLU A 49 -22.65 0.91 2.70
N LEU A 50 -22.25 1.59 1.61
CA LEU A 50 -20.91 2.20 1.51
C LEU A 50 -20.94 3.58 2.15
N ASP A 51 -20.00 3.83 3.06
CA ASP A 51 -19.65 5.17 3.48
C ASP A 51 -19.25 6.00 2.24
N LEU A 52 -19.78 7.22 2.11
CA LEU A 52 -19.67 8.03 0.88
C LEU A 52 -18.20 8.30 0.51
N GLU A 53 -17.34 8.38 1.52
CA GLU A 53 -15.90 8.61 1.38
C GLU A 53 -15.19 7.37 0.77
N VAL A 54 -15.53 6.17 1.25
CA VAL A 54 -15.01 4.90 0.73
C VAL A 54 -15.56 4.61 -0.68
N ALA A 55 -16.82 4.96 -0.93
CA ALA A 55 -17.48 4.69 -2.22
C ALA A 55 -16.75 5.32 -3.42
N THR A 56 -16.08 6.47 -3.24
CA THR A 56 -15.47 7.21 -4.35
C THR A 56 -14.32 6.45 -5.00
N GLU A 57 -13.44 5.83 -4.20
CA GLU A 57 -12.31 5.06 -4.70
C GLU A 57 -12.76 3.78 -5.40
N PHE A 58 -13.76 3.10 -4.82
CA PHE A 58 -14.32 1.90 -5.40
C PHE A 58 -15.03 2.17 -6.73
N LEU A 59 -15.74 3.30 -6.85
CA LEU A 59 -16.39 3.74 -8.09
C LEU A 59 -15.37 4.11 -9.17
N LEU A 60 -14.26 4.76 -8.82
CA LEU A 60 -13.19 5.06 -9.77
C LEU A 60 -12.64 3.76 -10.38
N ILE A 61 -12.30 2.79 -9.54
CA ILE A 61 -11.78 1.48 -9.99
C ILE A 61 -12.86 0.72 -10.79
N ALA A 62 -14.13 0.74 -10.35
CA ALA A 62 -15.22 0.14 -11.10
C ALA A 62 -15.32 0.72 -12.53
N ALA A 63 -15.26 2.04 -12.66
CA ALA A 63 -15.31 2.72 -13.95
C ALA A 63 -14.13 2.33 -14.85
N THR A 64 -12.90 2.32 -14.30
CA THR A 64 -11.71 1.88 -15.04
C THR A 64 -11.82 0.42 -15.50
N LEU A 65 -12.31 -0.47 -14.65
CA LEU A 65 -12.47 -1.88 -14.99
C LEU A 65 -13.56 -2.11 -16.05
N ILE A 66 -14.67 -1.37 -15.98
CA ILE A 66 -15.73 -1.41 -16.99
C ILE A 66 -15.20 -0.88 -18.33
N GLU A 67 -14.42 0.20 -18.34
CA GLU A 67 -13.77 0.71 -19.55
C GLU A 67 -12.89 -0.37 -20.19
N LEU A 68 -12.03 -1.02 -19.39
CA LEU A 68 -11.14 -2.08 -19.85
C LEU A 68 -11.90 -3.29 -20.39
N LYS A 69 -12.99 -3.69 -19.71
CA LYS A 69 -13.89 -4.77 -20.18
C LYS A 69 -14.59 -4.39 -21.48
N THR A 70 -15.04 -3.16 -21.61
CA THR A 70 -15.78 -2.68 -22.79
C THR A 70 -14.87 -2.61 -24.01
N ARG A 71 -13.65 -2.08 -23.85
CA ARG A 71 -12.62 -2.09 -24.92
C ARG A 71 -12.31 -3.52 -25.40
N ARG A 72 -12.23 -4.48 -24.48
CA ARG A 72 -11.97 -5.89 -24.81
C ARG A 72 -13.13 -6.59 -25.52
N LEU A 73 -14.38 -6.20 -25.27
CA LEU A 73 -15.58 -6.90 -25.78
C LEU A 73 -16.19 -6.28 -27.04
N LEU A 74 -15.84 -5.04 -27.41
CA LEU A 74 -16.40 -4.35 -28.58
C LEU A 74 -15.86 -4.96 -29.90
N PRO A 75 -16.71 -5.54 -30.76
CA PRO A 75 -16.33 -5.97 -32.09
C PRO A 75 -16.42 -4.76 -33.04
N GLY A 76 -15.29 -4.21 -33.48
CA GLY A 76 -15.32 -2.95 -34.24
C GLY A 76 -14.00 -2.37 -34.74
N ARG A 77 -12.92 -3.15 -34.83
CA ARG A 77 -11.81 -2.85 -35.75
C ARG A 77 -11.66 -4.06 -36.65
N GLU A 78 -12.12 -3.95 -37.89
CA GLU A 78 -11.89 -4.97 -38.92
C GLU A 78 -10.37 -5.11 -39.08
N ALA A 79 -9.89 -6.34 -38.88
CA ALA A 79 -8.52 -6.70 -38.48
C ALA A 79 -8.23 -6.36 -37.00
N VAL A 80 -8.18 -7.39 -36.16
CA VAL A 80 -7.44 -7.33 -34.89
C VAL A 80 -5.99 -7.05 -35.28
N ASP A 81 -5.59 -5.79 -35.23
CA ASP A 81 -4.18 -5.42 -35.38
C ASP A 81 -3.44 -6.05 -34.20
N LEU A 82 -2.33 -6.74 -34.46
CA LEU A 82 -1.57 -7.42 -33.42
C LEU A 82 -1.12 -6.42 -32.34
N ASP A 83 -0.94 -5.16 -32.75
CA ASP A 83 -0.63 -4.02 -31.87
C ASP A 83 -1.78 -3.67 -30.92
N ASP A 84 -3.04 -3.75 -31.35
CA ASP A 84 -4.21 -3.49 -30.48
C ASP A 84 -4.41 -4.62 -29.45
N GLU A 85 -4.17 -5.87 -29.86
CA GLU A 85 -4.21 -7.02 -28.96
C GLU A 85 -3.04 -6.95 -27.95
N LEU A 86 -1.84 -6.59 -28.40
CA LEU A 86 -0.69 -6.38 -27.54
C LEU A 86 -0.91 -5.25 -26.52
N ALA A 87 -1.51 -4.13 -26.94
CA ALA A 87 -1.84 -3.02 -26.05
C ALA A 87 -2.82 -3.42 -24.93
N LEU A 88 -3.83 -4.26 -25.25
CA LEU A 88 -4.76 -4.79 -24.25
C LEU A 88 -4.09 -5.75 -23.26
N TRP A 89 -3.11 -6.54 -23.72
CA TRP A 89 -2.32 -7.42 -22.87
C TRP A 89 -1.39 -6.59 -21.96
N GLU A 90 -0.78 -5.52 -22.49
CA GLU A 90 0.02 -4.57 -21.71
C GLU A 90 -0.81 -3.86 -20.63
N GLU A 91 -2.06 -3.46 -20.93
CA GLU A 91 -2.97 -2.85 -19.95
C GLU A 91 -3.28 -3.81 -18.78
N ARG A 92 -3.50 -5.10 -19.07
CA ARG A 92 -3.71 -6.13 -18.04
C ARG A 92 -2.46 -6.30 -17.18
N ASP A 93 -1.31 -6.46 -17.81
CA ASP A 93 -0.05 -6.72 -17.11
C ASP A 93 0.37 -5.53 -16.25
N LEU A 94 0.07 -4.31 -16.70
CA LEU A 94 0.26 -3.09 -15.91
C LEU A 94 -0.63 -3.06 -14.67
N LEU A 95 -1.92 -3.41 -14.79
CA LEU A 95 -2.83 -3.50 -13.64
C LEU A 95 -2.32 -4.51 -12.62
N LEU A 96 -1.88 -5.67 -13.09
CA LEU A 96 -1.40 -6.75 -12.24
C LEU A 96 -0.09 -6.38 -11.56
N ALA A 97 0.83 -5.72 -12.27
CA ALA A 97 2.06 -5.18 -11.70
C ALA A 97 1.79 -4.19 -10.57
N ARG A 98 0.83 -3.26 -10.76
CA ARG A 98 0.42 -2.30 -9.72
C ARG A 98 -0.21 -2.97 -8.51
N LEU A 99 -1.03 -4.00 -8.72
CA LEU A 99 -1.62 -4.79 -7.63
C LEU A 99 -0.54 -5.52 -6.81
N LEU A 100 0.46 -6.09 -7.49
CA LEU A 100 1.58 -6.76 -6.85
C LEU A 100 2.44 -5.77 -6.06
N GLU A 101 2.73 -4.60 -6.62
CA GLU A 101 3.45 -3.52 -5.95
C GLU A 101 2.71 -3.03 -4.69
N CYS A 102 1.39 -2.83 -4.78
CA CYS A 102 0.59 -2.46 -3.62
C CYS A 102 0.65 -3.53 -2.52
N LYS A 103 0.58 -4.82 -2.90
CA LYS A 103 0.74 -5.94 -1.97
C LYS A 103 2.10 -5.92 -1.27
N THR A 104 3.19 -5.73 -2.02
CA THR A 104 4.54 -5.72 -1.42
C THR A 104 4.69 -4.58 -0.43
N PHE A 105 4.21 -3.37 -0.76
CA PHE A 105 4.22 -2.24 0.18
C PHE A 105 3.34 -2.50 1.41
N LYS A 106 2.16 -3.10 1.23
CA LYS A 106 1.27 -3.46 2.35
C LYS A 106 1.94 -4.46 3.29
N ASP A 107 2.66 -5.45 2.75
CA ASP A 107 3.37 -6.44 3.56
C ASP A 107 4.59 -5.85 4.27
N VAL A 108 5.34 -4.96 3.61
CA VAL A 108 6.42 -4.19 4.24
C VAL A 108 5.88 -3.30 5.36
N ALA A 109 4.73 -2.65 5.16
CA ALA A 109 4.11 -1.81 6.19
C ALA A 109 3.77 -2.60 7.45
N LYS A 110 3.29 -3.85 7.32
CA LYS A 110 3.05 -4.74 8.48
C LYS A 110 4.33 -5.08 9.24
N ILE A 111 5.43 -5.32 8.52
CA ILE A 111 6.75 -5.58 9.15
C ILE A 111 7.22 -4.34 9.90
N LEU A 112 7.12 -3.16 9.29
CA LEU A 112 7.47 -1.90 9.93
C LEU A 112 6.61 -1.60 11.16
N ALA A 113 5.31 -1.89 11.11
CA ALA A 113 4.43 -1.77 12.27
C ALA A 113 4.92 -2.65 13.44
N THR A 114 5.35 -3.88 13.15
CA THR A 114 5.94 -4.77 14.17
C THR A 114 7.21 -4.17 14.78
N PHE A 115 8.09 -3.57 13.97
CA PHE A 115 9.29 -2.91 14.48
C PHE A 115 8.98 -1.70 15.34
N VAL A 116 7.94 -0.93 15.01
CA VAL A 116 7.48 0.20 15.83
C VAL A 116 6.96 -0.31 17.17
N ASP A 117 6.15 -1.36 17.18
CA ASP A 117 5.61 -1.97 18.41
C ASP A 117 6.73 -2.48 19.33
N ASP A 118 7.78 -3.09 18.75
CA ASP A 118 8.94 -3.54 19.51
C ASP A 118 9.77 -2.36 20.04
N ALA A 119 9.94 -1.31 19.24
CA ALA A 119 10.66 -0.11 19.65
C ALA A 119 9.93 0.66 20.76
N ASP A 120 8.60 0.66 20.77
CA ASP A 120 7.77 1.33 21.79
C ASP A 120 7.93 0.67 23.18
N ARG A 121 8.45 -0.56 23.22
CA ARG A 121 8.81 -1.27 24.46
C ARG A 121 10.22 -0.95 24.95
N VAL A 122 10.99 -0.14 24.22
CA VAL A 122 12.36 0.23 24.56
C VAL A 122 12.40 1.67 25.09
N TYR A 123 12.81 1.82 26.34
CA TYR A 123 12.99 3.13 26.96
C TYR A 123 14.47 3.54 26.93
N GLY A 124 14.77 4.63 26.23
CA GLY A 124 16.10 5.22 26.23
C GLY A 124 16.48 5.75 27.62
N ARG A 125 17.70 5.44 28.08
CA ARG A 125 18.24 6.04 29.30
C ARG A 125 18.59 7.52 29.02
N LEU A 126 17.87 8.44 29.66
CA LEU A 126 18.08 9.89 29.54
C LEU A 126 19.15 10.44 30.51
N VAL A 127 19.80 9.57 31.28
CA VAL A 127 20.80 9.98 32.28
C VAL A 127 22.18 9.84 31.67
N GLY A 128 22.98 10.91 31.78
CA GLY A 128 24.39 10.92 31.39
C GLY A 128 25.27 9.99 32.25
N PRO A 129 26.57 9.89 31.94
CA PRO A 129 27.52 9.19 32.79
C PRO A 129 27.52 9.76 34.22
N ASP A 130 27.75 8.90 35.21
CA ASP A 130 27.91 9.30 36.62
C ASP A 130 29.10 10.26 36.74
N ASP A 131 29.06 11.22 37.67
CA ASP A 131 30.08 12.28 37.84
C ASP A 131 31.49 11.70 37.98
N ARG A 132 31.60 10.49 38.53
CA ARG A 132 32.86 9.73 38.70
C ARG A 132 33.52 9.32 37.38
N PHE A 133 32.77 9.32 36.29
CA PHE A 133 33.21 8.96 34.94
C PHE A 133 33.19 10.15 33.98
N ALA A 134 32.96 11.37 34.45
CA ALA A 134 32.94 12.57 33.62
C ALA A 134 34.24 12.74 32.82
N ASP A 135 35.38 12.41 33.45
CA ASP A 135 36.71 12.55 32.84
C ASP A 135 37.07 11.41 31.86
N VAL A 136 36.24 10.36 31.78
CA VAL A 136 36.45 9.20 30.90
C VAL A 136 35.59 9.28 29.63
N ALA A 137 34.72 10.29 29.54
CA ALA A 137 33.88 10.49 28.38
C ALA A 137 34.75 10.79 27.14
N PRO A 138 34.51 10.12 25.99
CA PRO A 138 35.14 10.52 24.75
C PRO A 138 34.72 11.96 24.40
N ASP A 139 35.56 12.67 23.64
CA ASP A 139 35.20 14.01 23.17
C ASP A 139 33.98 13.92 22.24
N LEU A 140 32.81 14.27 22.78
CA LEU A 140 31.53 14.22 22.06
C LEU A 140 31.44 15.29 20.97
N LEU A 141 32.35 16.28 20.99
CA LEU A 141 32.39 17.37 20.03
C LEU A 141 33.45 17.14 18.94
N GLU A 142 34.17 16.02 18.99
CA GLU A 142 35.19 15.70 18.00
C GLU A 142 34.57 15.59 16.60
N GLY A 143 35.08 16.39 15.66
CA GLY A 143 34.56 16.45 14.29
C GLY A 143 33.22 17.18 14.13
N LEU A 144 32.76 17.92 15.14
CA LEU A 144 31.60 18.80 15.04
C LEU A 144 31.97 20.07 14.25
N THR A 145 31.20 20.36 13.21
CA THR A 145 31.29 21.63 12.46
C THR A 145 30.08 22.49 12.74
N ILE A 146 30.19 23.79 12.50
CA ILE A 146 29.07 24.74 12.63
C ILE A 146 27.87 24.27 11.77
N GLU A 147 28.12 23.72 10.58
CA GLU A 147 27.05 23.23 9.69
C GLU A 147 26.37 21.96 10.24
N LYS A 148 27.10 21.09 10.97
CA LYS A 148 26.50 19.93 11.65
C LYS A 148 25.63 20.38 12.82
N LEU A 149 26.09 21.38 13.57
CA LEU A 149 25.33 21.97 14.67
C LEU A 149 24.05 22.64 14.17
N GLU A 150 24.14 23.44 13.09
CA GLU A 150 23.01 24.10 12.46
C GLU A 150 21.95 23.09 11.99
N ARG A 151 22.37 22.03 11.27
CA ARG A 151 21.46 20.96 10.84
C ARG A 151 20.79 20.23 12.01
N GLY A 152 21.56 19.94 13.06
CA GLY A 152 21.03 19.32 14.28
C GLY A 152 19.99 20.21 14.97
N PHE A 153 20.26 21.51 15.07
CA PHE A 153 19.34 22.49 15.64
C PHE A 153 18.03 22.56 14.83
N ILE A 154 18.12 22.70 13.50
CA ILE A 154 16.95 22.71 12.62
C ILE A 154 16.13 21.42 12.79
N SER A 155 16.78 20.26 12.84
CA SER A 155 16.12 18.97 13.08
C SER A 155 15.42 18.89 14.44
N ALA A 156 15.95 19.54 15.47
CA ALA A 156 15.39 19.48 16.82
C ALA A 156 14.18 20.41 16.99
N ILE A 157 14.17 21.57 16.32
CA ILE A 157 13.06 22.54 16.39
C ILE A 157 11.95 22.28 15.38
N THR A 158 12.20 21.46 14.36
CA THR A 158 11.17 21.10 13.38
C THR A 158 10.14 20.19 14.07
N PRO A 159 8.86 20.57 14.14
CA PRO A 159 7.85 19.76 14.80
C PRO A 159 7.79 18.40 14.11
N ARG A 160 8.03 17.32 14.87
CA ARG A 160 7.78 15.97 14.39
C ARG A 160 6.30 15.89 13.99
N ARG A 161 6.03 15.71 12.69
CA ARG A 161 4.67 15.38 12.24
C ARG A 161 4.26 14.11 12.99
N ARG A 162 3.24 14.26 13.85
CA ARG A 162 2.50 13.15 14.44
C ARG A 162 1.82 12.35 13.34
#